data_AF-A0A653SGT5-F1
#
_entry.id   AF-A0A653SGT5-F1
#
_cell.length_a   1.000
_cell.length_b   1.000
_cell.length_c   1.000
_cell.angle_alpha   90.00
_cell.angle_beta   90.00
_cell.angle_gamma   90.00
#
_symmetry.space_group_name_H-M   'P 1'
#
loop_
_entity.id
_entity.type
_entity.pdbx_description
1 polymer ?
#
loop_
_entity_poly.entity_id
_entity_poly.type
_entity_poly.pdbx_seq_one_letter_code
_entity_poly.pdbx_strand_id
1 'polypeptide(L)'
;MDKARFMKQIVLIFSIVLLASSLMTAEKSEAFTNQVIQRGATGEDVVELQARLQYNGFYNGKIDGVYGWGTYWAVRNFQSQFGVKKVDGLVGEKTKNLLVQKTKYYKEFVQQQLQKGNQFTHYGGKPLDQQTKAPAQRNTQKKTAQGAKENQKSQSGGNSSSGKQSGNGQANQTPKQTAANMPGGFSSNDIQLLSQAVYSEARGEPYEGQVAIAAVILNRLNNPTFPNTIAGVIFEPLAFTAVADGQFYMAPNETAKKAVFDAINGWDPSESAVYYFNPDTATSPWIWGRPQIKRIGKHIFCE
;
A
#
# COMPACT_ATOMS: atom_id res chain seq x y z
N MET A 1 -9.63 -38.07 64.67
CA MET A 1 -9.61 -36.79 63.93
C MET A 1 -10.95 -36.10 64.12
N ASP A 2 -10.91 -34.85 64.54
CA ASP A 2 -12.12 -34.06 64.86
C ASP A 2 -12.87 -33.73 63.56
N LYS A 3 -14.08 -34.28 63.38
CA LYS A 3 -14.83 -34.22 62.10
C LYS A 3 -15.01 -32.78 61.61
N ALA A 4 -15.17 -31.83 62.53
CA ALA A 4 -15.30 -30.41 62.23
C ALA A 4 -13.99 -29.79 61.67
N ARG A 5 -12.83 -30.23 62.16
CA ARG A 5 -11.52 -29.76 61.64
C ARG A 5 -11.22 -30.38 60.27
N PHE A 6 -11.59 -31.64 60.07
CA PHE A 6 -11.44 -32.34 58.78
C PHE A 6 -12.33 -31.71 57.69
N MET A 7 -13.58 -31.40 58.00
CA MET A 7 -14.46 -30.70 57.06
C MET A 7 -13.97 -29.29 56.70
N LYS A 8 -13.44 -28.52 57.67
CA LYS A 8 -12.90 -27.18 57.40
C LYS A 8 -11.67 -27.22 56.48
N GLN A 9 -10.82 -28.23 56.60
CA GLN A 9 -9.65 -28.42 55.72
C GLN A 9 -10.07 -28.81 54.30
N ILE A 10 -11.08 -29.67 54.14
CA ILE A 10 -11.63 -30.02 52.82
C ILE A 10 -12.24 -28.80 52.15
N VAL A 11 -13.05 -28.01 52.87
CA VAL A 11 -13.68 -26.80 52.33
C VAL A 11 -12.60 -25.78 51.91
N LEU A 12 -11.54 -25.59 52.71
CA LEU A 12 -10.45 -24.67 52.37
C LEU A 12 -9.66 -25.12 51.13
N ILE A 13 -9.34 -26.41 51.00
CA ILE A 13 -8.62 -26.95 49.84
C ILE A 13 -9.50 -26.86 48.58
N PHE A 14 -10.78 -27.18 48.68
CA PHE A 14 -11.72 -27.05 47.56
C PHE A 14 -11.90 -25.59 47.13
N SER A 15 -11.89 -24.65 48.09
CA SER A 15 -11.95 -23.21 47.82
C SER A 15 -10.69 -22.69 47.12
N ILE A 16 -9.50 -23.17 47.52
CA ILE A 16 -8.24 -22.82 46.89
C ILE A 16 -8.13 -23.41 45.48
N VAL A 17 -8.63 -24.63 45.26
CA VAL A 17 -8.68 -25.27 43.93
C VAL A 17 -9.68 -24.55 43.01
N LEU A 18 -10.83 -24.08 43.53
CA LEU A 18 -11.80 -23.25 42.78
C LEU A 18 -11.25 -21.85 42.46
N LEU A 19 -10.49 -21.24 43.38
CA LEU A 19 -9.80 -19.96 43.11
C LEU A 19 -8.67 -20.14 42.09
N ALA A 20 -7.90 -21.23 42.16
CA ALA A 20 -6.79 -21.50 41.25
C ALA A 20 -7.25 -21.91 39.83
N SER A 21 -8.40 -22.59 39.71
CA SER A 21 -8.99 -22.91 38.40
C SER A 21 -9.63 -21.71 37.69
N SER A 22 -9.89 -20.62 38.42
CA SER A 22 -10.36 -19.35 37.83
C SER A 22 -9.23 -18.46 37.29
N LEU A 23 -7.96 -18.84 37.48
CA LEU A 23 -6.78 -18.04 37.08
C LEU A 23 -6.06 -18.54 35.82
N MET A 24 -6.61 -19.54 35.11
CA MET A 24 -6.04 -20.05 33.86
C MET A 24 -7.07 -20.13 32.72
N THR A 25 -7.82 -19.06 32.47
CA THR A 25 -8.22 -18.79 31.09
C THR A 25 -6.99 -18.27 30.35
N ALA A 26 -6.21 -19.20 29.77
CA ALA A 26 -5.30 -18.84 28.70
C ALA A 26 -6.17 -18.29 27.57
N GLU A 27 -6.20 -16.97 27.39
CA GLU A 27 -6.85 -16.37 26.25
C GLU A 27 -6.17 -16.89 24.99
N LYS A 28 -6.80 -17.90 24.36
CA LYS A 28 -6.54 -18.18 22.96
C LYS A 28 -6.87 -16.87 22.25
N SER A 29 -5.86 -16.16 21.78
CA SER A 29 -6.04 -15.06 20.85
C SER A 29 -6.71 -15.63 19.60
N GLU A 30 -8.04 -15.59 19.55
CA GLU A 30 -8.82 -15.88 18.36
C GLU A 30 -8.26 -15.01 17.21
N ALA A 31 -7.94 -15.63 16.08
CA ALA A 31 -7.42 -14.93 14.90
C ALA A 31 -8.60 -14.29 14.16
N PHE A 32 -8.56 -12.98 13.93
CA PHE A 32 -9.70 -12.15 13.49
C PHE A 32 -10.97 -12.27 14.36
N THR A 33 -11.76 -11.20 14.45
CA THR A 33 -13.15 -11.32 14.93
C THR A 33 -14.06 -11.96 13.88
N ASN A 34 -15.35 -12.16 14.18
CA ASN A 34 -16.33 -12.65 13.20
C ASN A 34 -16.80 -11.57 12.20
N GLN A 35 -16.40 -10.31 12.36
CA GLN A 35 -16.87 -9.21 11.50
C GLN A 35 -16.28 -9.27 10.09
N VAL A 36 -17.09 -9.09 9.04
CA VAL A 36 -16.55 -8.94 7.68
C VAL A 36 -15.74 -7.64 7.58
N ILE A 37 -14.48 -7.74 7.15
CA ILE A 37 -13.61 -6.58 6.98
C ILE A 37 -13.68 -6.11 5.52
N GLN A 38 -13.85 -4.82 5.32
CA GLN A 38 -13.95 -4.20 4.00
C GLN A 38 -13.30 -2.81 3.98
N ARG A 39 -13.17 -2.23 2.79
CA ARG A 39 -12.62 -0.88 2.63
C ARG A 39 -13.37 0.15 3.50
N GLY A 40 -12.61 0.98 4.20
CA GLY A 40 -13.11 1.93 5.20
C GLY A 40 -13.12 1.38 6.63
N ALA A 41 -12.96 0.08 6.83
CA ALA A 41 -12.79 -0.48 8.17
C ALA A 41 -11.49 -0.01 8.81
N THR A 42 -11.50 0.08 10.14
CA THR A 42 -10.32 0.38 10.95
C THR A 42 -10.27 -0.51 12.19
N GLY A 43 -9.08 -0.74 12.75
CA GLY A 43 -8.91 -1.42 14.04
C GLY A 43 -8.01 -2.65 13.99
N GLU A 44 -8.06 -3.46 15.04
CA GLU A 44 -7.14 -4.60 15.23
C GLU A 44 -7.25 -5.67 14.13
N ASP A 45 -8.47 -5.95 13.66
CA ASP A 45 -8.70 -6.89 12.56
C ASP A 45 -8.02 -6.42 11.26
N VAL A 46 -7.96 -5.11 11.02
CA VAL A 46 -7.26 -4.54 9.86
C VAL A 46 -5.74 -4.61 10.04
N VAL A 47 -5.25 -4.41 11.26
CA VAL A 47 -3.83 -4.60 11.60
C VAL A 47 -3.39 -6.03 11.32
N GLU A 48 -4.16 -7.02 11.82
CA GLU A 48 -3.89 -8.43 11.57
C GLU A 48 -3.95 -8.75 10.07
N LEU A 49 -4.95 -8.23 9.36
CA LEU A 49 -5.08 -8.39 7.91
C LEU A 49 -3.84 -7.89 7.17
N GLN A 50 -3.43 -6.64 7.42
CA GLN A 50 -2.26 -6.03 6.80
C GLN A 50 -0.98 -6.80 7.11
N ALA A 51 -0.79 -7.24 8.36
CA ALA A 51 0.36 -8.03 8.77
C ALA A 51 0.42 -9.38 8.04
N ARG A 52 -0.70 -10.12 8.00
CA ARG A 52 -0.78 -11.41 7.30
C ARG A 52 -0.58 -11.28 5.79
N LEU A 53 -1.15 -10.25 5.17
CA LEU A 53 -0.91 -9.97 3.75
C LEU A 53 0.56 -9.63 3.50
N GLN A 54 1.20 -8.89 4.39
CA GLN A 54 2.62 -8.56 4.32
C GLN A 54 3.51 -9.79 4.51
N TYR A 55 3.12 -10.75 5.36
CA TYR A 55 3.85 -11.99 5.59
C TYR A 55 4.18 -12.75 4.29
N ASN A 56 3.23 -12.79 3.36
CA ASN A 56 3.42 -13.40 2.03
C ASN A 56 3.70 -12.39 0.91
N GLY A 57 3.95 -11.13 1.24
CA GLY A 57 4.34 -10.10 0.27
C GLY A 57 3.19 -9.44 -0.51
N PHE A 58 1.92 -9.76 -0.24
CA PHE A 58 0.77 -9.12 -0.89
C PHE A 58 0.59 -7.66 -0.47
N TYR A 59 1.11 -7.28 0.71
CA TYR A 59 1.01 -5.93 1.24
C TYR A 59 2.38 -5.37 1.63
N ASN A 60 2.79 -4.29 0.98
CA ASN A 60 4.07 -3.61 1.24
C ASN A 60 3.92 -2.28 1.99
N GLY A 61 2.68 -1.90 2.31
CA GLY A 61 2.37 -0.67 3.02
C GLY A 61 2.66 -0.75 4.52
N LYS A 62 2.39 0.37 5.20
CA LYS A 62 2.48 0.44 6.66
C LYS A 62 1.33 -0.35 7.28
N ILE A 63 1.64 -1.20 8.25
CA ILE A 63 0.61 -1.78 9.11
C ILE A 63 0.13 -0.65 10.03
N ASP A 64 -1.06 -0.12 9.77
CA ASP A 64 -1.61 1.06 10.43
C ASP A 64 -3.06 0.86 10.90
N GLY A 65 -3.65 -0.29 10.60
CA GLY A 65 -5.01 -0.61 11.00
C GLY A 65 -6.08 0.13 10.21
N VAL A 66 -5.76 0.71 9.05
CA VAL A 66 -6.72 1.40 8.17
C VAL A 66 -6.89 0.64 6.85
N TYR A 67 -8.11 0.21 6.56
CA TYR A 67 -8.40 -0.51 5.33
C TYR A 67 -8.63 0.50 4.20
N GLY A 68 -7.52 1.00 3.65
CA GLY A 68 -7.49 1.84 2.45
C GLY A 68 -7.38 1.04 1.15
N TRP A 69 -7.09 1.76 0.06
CA TRP A 69 -6.94 1.17 -1.28
C TRP A 69 -5.77 0.19 -1.40
N GLY A 70 -4.65 0.44 -0.72
CA GLY A 70 -3.53 -0.51 -0.70
C GLY A 70 -3.91 -1.85 -0.08
N THR A 71 -4.65 -1.83 1.03
CA THR A 71 -5.16 -3.06 1.68
C THR A 71 -6.19 -3.76 0.79
N TYR A 72 -7.07 -3.01 0.13
CA TYR A 72 -8.07 -3.54 -0.81
C TYR A 72 -7.45 -4.39 -1.92
N TRP A 73 -6.45 -3.85 -2.59
CA TRP A 73 -5.78 -4.56 -3.68
C TRP A 73 -4.97 -5.75 -3.17
N ALA A 74 -4.29 -5.61 -2.03
CA ALA A 74 -3.60 -6.73 -1.39
C ALA A 74 -4.55 -7.90 -1.10
N VAL A 75 -5.76 -7.63 -0.59
CA VAL A 75 -6.79 -8.66 -0.36
C VAL A 75 -7.23 -9.31 -1.66
N ARG A 76 -7.52 -8.52 -2.71
CA ARG A 76 -7.94 -9.08 -3.99
C ARG A 76 -6.86 -9.96 -4.62
N ASN A 77 -5.60 -9.53 -4.56
CA ASN A 77 -4.48 -10.31 -5.07
C ASN A 77 -4.32 -11.61 -4.28
N PHE A 78 -4.45 -11.57 -2.96
CA PHE A 78 -4.47 -12.76 -2.11
C PHE A 78 -5.63 -13.71 -2.46
N GLN A 79 -6.85 -13.16 -2.59
CA GLN A 79 -8.05 -13.93 -2.96
C GLN A 79 -7.88 -14.63 -4.31
N SER A 80 -7.35 -13.92 -5.31
CA SER A 80 -7.05 -14.45 -6.63
C SER A 80 -6.00 -15.57 -6.54
N GLN A 81 -4.85 -15.33 -5.90
CA GLN A 81 -3.75 -16.30 -5.80
C GLN A 81 -4.16 -17.61 -5.12
N PHE A 82 -5.05 -17.55 -4.12
CA PHE A 82 -5.48 -18.71 -3.35
C PHE A 82 -6.85 -19.27 -3.78
N GLY A 83 -7.31 -18.94 -4.99
CA GLY A 83 -8.46 -19.58 -5.62
C GLY A 83 -9.80 -19.26 -4.95
N VAL A 84 -9.94 -18.08 -4.35
CA VAL A 84 -11.24 -17.61 -3.86
C VAL A 84 -12.12 -17.28 -5.06
N LYS A 85 -13.20 -18.05 -5.23
CA LYS A 85 -14.16 -17.92 -6.36
C LYS A 85 -14.62 -16.48 -6.63
N LYS A 86 -14.75 -15.66 -5.60
CA LYS A 86 -15.13 -14.25 -5.73
C LYS A 86 -13.99 -13.36 -5.21
N VAL A 87 -13.44 -12.55 -6.10
CA VAL A 87 -12.36 -11.60 -5.81
C VAL A 87 -12.98 -10.22 -5.66
N ASP A 88 -13.54 -9.91 -4.50
CA ASP A 88 -14.30 -8.68 -4.23
C ASP A 88 -13.63 -7.75 -3.22
N GLY A 89 -12.53 -8.18 -2.59
CA GLY A 89 -11.88 -7.43 -1.51
C GLY A 89 -12.61 -7.56 -0.17
N LEU A 90 -13.67 -8.36 -0.07
CA LEU A 90 -14.34 -8.61 1.21
C LEU A 90 -13.62 -9.72 1.97
N VAL A 91 -13.20 -9.40 3.19
CA VAL A 91 -12.51 -10.34 4.07
C VAL A 91 -13.54 -10.99 4.99
N GLY A 92 -14.35 -11.86 4.40
CA GLY A 92 -15.23 -12.77 5.13
C GLY A 92 -14.49 -14.02 5.61
N GLU A 93 -15.23 -14.93 6.26
CA GLU A 93 -14.72 -16.14 6.91
C GLU A 93 -13.78 -16.97 6.02
N LYS A 94 -14.17 -17.22 4.77
CA LYS A 94 -13.33 -17.97 3.82
C LYS A 94 -11.96 -17.32 3.58
N THR A 95 -11.94 -16.00 3.37
CA THR A 95 -10.69 -15.24 3.16
C THR A 95 -9.84 -15.26 4.43
N LYS A 96 -10.46 -15.11 5.61
CA LYS A 96 -9.78 -15.17 6.91
C LYS A 96 -9.14 -16.53 7.16
N ASN A 97 -9.86 -17.61 6.92
CA ASN A 97 -9.35 -18.97 7.09
C ASN A 97 -8.14 -19.23 6.18
N LEU A 98 -8.19 -18.75 4.93
CA LEU A 98 -7.05 -18.82 4.03
C LEU A 98 -5.86 -17.99 4.54
N LEU A 99 -6.09 -16.76 5.01
CA LEU A 99 -5.02 -15.93 5.59
C LEU A 99 -4.38 -16.65 6.77
N VAL A 100 -5.17 -17.19 7.70
CA VAL A 100 -4.67 -17.96 8.85
C VAL A 100 -3.89 -19.20 8.41
N GLN A 101 -4.38 -19.94 7.41
CA GLN A 101 -3.73 -21.15 6.90
C GLN A 101 -2.40 -20.84 6.18
N LYS A 102 -2.32 -19.73 5.45
CA LYS A 102 -1.19 -19.41 4.56
C LYS A 102 -0.14 -18.51 5.19
N THR A 103 -0.39 -17.97 6.39
CA THR A 103 0.46 -16.94 7.00
C THR A 103 0.67 -17.22 8.49
N LYS A 104 1.72 -16.65 9.05
CA LYS A 104 1.82 -16.47 10.50
C LYS A 104 1.41 -15.04 10.84
N TYR A 105 0.98 -14.82 12.07
CA TYR A 105 0.77 -13.49 12.64
C TYR A 105 1.43 -13.44 14.00
N TYR A 106 2.37 -12.51 14.18
CA TYR A 106 3.13 -12.35 15.42
C TYR A 106 2.51 -11.19 16.19
N LYS A 107 1.36 -11.44 16.82
CA LYS A 107 0.49 -10.41 17.40
C LYS A 107 1.24 -9.53 18.39
N GLU A 108 2.00 -10.13 19.31
CA GLU A 108 2.73 -9.42 20.35
C GLU A 108 3.77 -8.47 19.75
N PHE A 109 4.50 -8.93 18.73
CA PHE A 109 5.46 -8.11 18.01
C PHE A 109 4.78 -6.92 17.32
N VAL A 110 3.75 -7.19 16.51
CA VAL A 110 3.04 -6.15 15.74
C VAL A 110 2.44 -5.10 16.66
N GLN A 111 1.73 -5.53 17.71
CA GLN A 111 1.12 -4.62 18.68
C GLN A 111 2.18 -3.81 19.45
N GLN A 112 3.29 -4.44 19.85
CA GLN A 112 4.37 -3.72 20.52
C GLN A 112 4.99 -2.64 19.62
N GLN A 113 5.20 -2.92 18.33
CA GLN A 113 5.75 -1.92 17.41
C GLN A 113 4.79 -0.76 17.16
N LEU A 114 3.48 -1.04 17.06
CA LEU A 114 2.44 -0.02 16.95
C LEU A 114 2.39 0.88 18.19
N GLN A 115 2.39 0.30 19.39
CA GLN A 115 2.39 1.04 20.66
C GLN A 115 3.64 1.92 20.82
N LYS A 116 4.81 1.44 20.39
CA LYS A 116 6.06 2.21 20.40
C LYS A 116 6.13 3.27 19.29
N GLY A 117 5.20 3.26 18.33
CA GLY A 117 5.22 4.15 17.17
C GLY A 117 6.37 3.88 16.20
N ASN A 118 6.91 2.66 16.22
CA ASN A 118 8.02 2.27 15.36
C ASN A 118 7.56 2.06 13.91
N GLN A 119 8.48 2.21 12.96
CA GLN A 119 8.29 1.71 11.61
C GLN A 119 8.75 0.25 11.59
N PHE A 120 7.95 -0.67 11.06
CA PHE A 120 8.28 -2.09 11.08
C PHE A 120 7.66 -2.83 9.91
N THR A 121 8.11 -4.06 9.69
CA THR A 121 7.56 -4.98 8.69
C THR A 121 7.23 -6.35 9.30
N HIS A 122 6.46 -7.16 8.59
CA HIS A 122 6.01 -8.49 9.01
C HIS A 122 6.26 -9.58 7.96
N TYR A 123 7.33 -9.50 7.16
CA TYR A 123 7.59 -10.50 6.12
C TYR A 123 7.97 -11.87 6.68
N GLY A 124 7.43 -12.94 6.08
CA GLY A 124 7.81 -14.31 6.39
C GLY A 124 9.27 -14.59 6.03
N GLY A 125 9.91 -15.46 6.81
CA GLY A 125 11.32 -15.84 6.60
C GLY A 125 12.35 -14.79 7.05
N LYS A 126 11.92 -13.62 7.54
CA LYS A 126 12.82 -12.61 8.13
C LYS A 126 12.77 -12.63 9.66
N PRO A 127 13.92 -12.58 10.36
CA PRO A 127 13.97 -12.43 11.82
C PRO A 127 13.28 -11.16 12.29
N LEU A 128 12.41 -11.23 13.32
CA LEU A 128 11.57 -10.10 13.76
C LEU A 128 12.36 -8.90 14.28
N ASP A 129 13.49 -9.16 14.93
CA ASP A 129 14.43 -8.15 15.42
C ASP A 129 15.03 -7.31 14.29
N GLN A 130 15.16 -7.85 13.08
CA GLN A 130 15.62 -7.15 11.89
C GLN A 130 14.51 -6.37 11.16
N GLN A 131 13.26 -6.52 11.60
CA GLN A 131 12.09 -5.92 10.93
C GLN A 131 11.60 -4.65 11.61
N THR A 132 12.41 -4.00 12.45
CA THR A 132 12.04 -2.78 13.18
C THR A 132 13.02 -1.64 12.89
N LYS A 133 12.50 -0.43 12.67
CA LYS A 133 13.23 0.83 12.64
C LYS A 133 12.61 1.78 13.68
N ALA A 134 13.41 2.17 14.67
CA ALA A 134 13.00 3.16 15.65
C ALA A 134 12.70 4.51 14.97
N PRO A 135 11.71 5.29 15.44
CA PRO A 135 11.44 6.61 14.92
C PRO A 135 12.66 7.50 15.12
N ALA A 136 13.05 8.25 14.09
CA ALA A 136 14.10 9.25 14.22
C ALA A 136 13.73 10.19 15.38
N GLN A 137 14.58 10.27 16.40
CA GLN A 137 14.41 11.22 17.48
C GLN A 137 14.31 12.62 16.86
N ARG A 138 13.14 13.26 16.96
CA ARG A 138 13.02 14.69 16.68
C ARG A 138 13.87 15.43 17.70
N ASN A 139 15.12 15.72 17.36
CA ASN A 139 15.97 16.63 18.11
C ASN A 139 15.34 18.01 18.10
N THR A 140 14.45 18.25 19.07
CA THR A 140 13.98 19.59 19.40
C THR A 140 15.03 20.17 20.34
N GLN A 141 16.22 20.48 19.80
CA GLN A 141 17.25 21.17 20.55
C GLN A 141 16.85 22.64 20.69
N LYS A 142 16.28 22.91 21.86
CA LYS A 142 16.16 24.19 22.54
C LYS A 142 17.51 24.92 22.48
N LYS A 143 17.67 25.87 21.55
CA LYS A 143 18.79 26.82 21.57
C LYS A 143 18.51 27.88 22.62
N THR A 144 19.03 27.67 23.82
CA THR A 144 19.28 28.75 24.79
C THR A 144 20.50 29.55 24.38
N ALA A 145 20.38 30.86 24.50
CA ALA A 145 21.37 31.88 24.16
C ALA A 145 22.61 31.82 25.05
N GLN A 146 23.80 32.00 24.45
CA GLN A 146 24.85 32.93 24.88
C GLN A 146 26.06 32.82 23.94
N GLY A 147 26.52 33.96 23.41
CA GLY A 147 27.72 34.04 22.59
C GLY A 147 27.66 35.14 21.52
N ALA A 148 27.50 36.39 21.96
CA ALA A 148 27.71 37.56 21.11
C ALA A 148 29.22 37.90 21.04
N LYS A 149 29.73 38.15 19.83
CA LYS A 149 30.52 39.34 19.47
C LYS A 149 30.89 39.34 17.98
N GLU A 150 30.47 40.43 17.32
CA GLU A 150 31.07 41.22 16.22
C GLU A 150 31.78 40.47 15.06
N ASN A 151 31.49 40.74 13.79
CA ASN A 151 31.68 42.07 13.20
C ASN A 151 30.86 42.31 11.92
N GLN A 152 30.48 43.58 11.72
CA GLN A 152 29.65 44.13 10.63
C GLN A 152 30.44 44.46 9.35
N LYS A 153 29.79 44.32 8.19
CA LYS A 153 29.49 45.39 7.20
C LYS A 153 28.75 44.77 5.99
N SER A 154 27.47 45.09 5.80
CA SER A 154 26.93 46.15 4.90
C SER A 154 26.94 45.72 3.43
N GLN A 155 25.90 45.87 2.60
CA GLN A 155 24.60 46.57 2.66
C GLN A 155 23.77 46.08 1.44
N SER A 156 22.45 45.89 1.61
CA SER A 156 21.35 46.68 0.99
C SER A 156 21.03 46.36 -0.49
N GLY A 157 19.77 46.19 -0.91
CA GLY A 157 18.44 46.43 -0.32
C GLY A 157 17.36 45.69 -1.13
N GLY A 158 16.23 45.29 -0.54
CA GLY A 158 14.97 46.06 -0.45
C GLY A 158 13.98 45.50 -1.49
N ASN A 159 12.71 45.18 -1.23
CA ASN A 159 11.75 45.78 -0.33
C ASN A 159 10.57 44.83 -0.02
N SER A 160 9.93 45.08 1.13
CA SER A 160 8.79 44.36 1.73
C SER A 160 7.46 45.08 1.49
N SER A 161 6.34 44.36 1.52
CA SER A 161 5.06 44.75 2.17
C SER A 161 4.02 43.63 1.94
N SER A 162 3.65 42.78 2.90
CA SER A 162 2.74 42.98 4.06
C SER A 162 1.31 43.38 3.70
N GLY A 163 0.38 42.44 3.90
CA GLY A 163 -1.07 42.68 4.01
C GLY A 163 -1.70 41.56 4.85
N LYS A 164 -2.05 41.89 6.08
CA LYS A 164 -2.67 41.02 7.09
C LYS A 164 -4.18 41.28 7.05
N GLN A 165 -5.03 40.26 6.92
CA GLN A 165 -6.35 40.34 7.55
C GLN A 165 -6.95 38.96 7.86
N SER A 166 -7.40 38.85 9.11
CA SER A 166 -8.16 37.76 9.71
C SER A 166 -9.61 37.79 9.21
N GLY A 167 -10.19 36.61 8.98
CA GLY A 167 -11.60 36.44 8.63
C GLY A 167 -12.07 35.02 8.98
N ASN A 168 -12.82 34.93 10.06
CA ASN A 168 -13.45 33.72 10.60
C ASN A 168 -14.51 33.18 9.62
N GLY A 169 -14.48 31.89 9.30
CA GLY A 169 -15.40 31.28 8.34
C GLY A 169 -15.35 29.76 8.38
N GLN A 170 -16.15 29.20 9.28
CA GLN A 170 -16.32 27.78 9.52
C GLN A 170 -17.06 27.15 8.33
N ALA A 171 -16.36 26.36 7.51
CA ALA A 171 -16.97 25.48 6.52
C ALA A 171 -16.24 24.13 6.53
N ASN A 172 -17.05 23.11 6.80
CA ASN A 172 -16.71 21.71 6.89
C ASN A 172 -16.05 21.22 5.58
N GLN A 173 -14.74 21.01 5.60
CA GLN A 173 -14.03 20.29 4.54
C GLN A 173 -13.26 19.14 5.16
N THR A 174 -13.74 17.93 4.89
CA THR A 174 -13.04 16.67 5.13
C THR A 174 -11.62 16.75 4.56
N PRO A 175 -10.56 16.52 5.35
CA PRO A 175 -9.21 16.60 4.82
C PRO A 175 -9.00 15.52 3.76
N LYS A 176 -8.79 15.95 2.51
CA LYS A 176 -8.36 15.12 1.39
C LYS A 176 -7.02 14.49 1.79
N GLN A 177 -7.06 13.21 2.13
CA GLN A 177 -5.89 12.44 2.57
C GLN A 177 -4.83 12.49 1.48
N THR A 178 -3.80 13.31 1.70
CA THR A 178 -2.65 13.41 0.79
C THR A 178 -1.62 12.41 1.29
N ALA A 179 -1.67 11.18 0.76
CA ALA A 179 -0.53 10.28 0.82
C ALA A 179 0.68 11.02 0.24
N ALA A 180 1.90 10.78 0.75
CA ALA A 180 3.11 11.49 0.31
C ALA A 180 3.22 11.44 -1.24
N ASN A 181 2.85 12.55 -1.89
CA ASN A 181 2.70 12.63 -3.35
C ASN A 181 4.10 12.67 -3.98
N MET A 182 4.42 11.66 -4.80
CA MET A 182 5.36 11.84 -5.90
C MET A 182 4.74 12.79 -6.95
N PRO A 183 5.52 13.30 -7.93
CA PRO A 183 5.00 14.19 -8.98
C PRO A 183 3.67 13.68 -9.58
N GLY A 184 2.75 14.60 -9.91
CA GLY A 184 1.47 14.27 -10.54
C GLY A 184 0.38 13.71 -9.62
N GLY A 185 0.60 13.62 -8.30
CA GLY A 185 -0.41 13.13 -7.36
C GLY A 185 -0.45 11.61 -7.20
N PHE A 186 0.61 10.92 -7.66
CA PHE A 186 0.76 9.47 -7.56
C PHE A 186 1.50 9.07 -6.28
N SER A 187 1.12 7.93 -5.70
CA SER A 187 1.85 7.34 -4.57
C SER A 187 3.10 6.59 -5.03
N SER A 188 4.03 6.30 -4.12
CA SER A 188 5.20 5.46 -4.43
C SER A 188 4.81 4.08 -5.00
N ASN A 189 3.69 3.53 -4.54
CA ASN A 189 3.17 2.26 -5.04
C ASN A 189 2.64 2.39 -6.47
N ASP A 190 1.97 3.49 -6.79
CA ASP A 190 1.52 3.77 -8.16
C ASP A 190 2.72 3.85 -9.10
N ILE A 191 3.76 4.61 -8.73
CA ILE A 191 4.99 4.70 -9.52
C ILE A 191 5.65 3.33 -9.71
N GLN A 192 5.67 2.50 -8.67
CA GLN A 192 6.21 1.14 -8.78
C GLN A 192 5.39 0.28 -9.75
N LEU A 193 4.07 0.28 -9.64
CA LEU A 193 3.18 -0.48 -10.52
C LEU A 193 3.30 -0.01 -11.97
N LEU A 194 3.31 1.30 -12.23
CA LEU A 194 3.53 1.85 -13.59
C LEU A 194 4.87 1.39 -14.14
N SER A 195 5.92 1.51 -13.34
CA SER A 195 7.27 1.17 -13.79
C SER A 195 7.38 -0.31 -14.13
N GLN A 196 6.70 -1.18 -13.38
CA GLN A 196 6.63 -2.61 -13.65
C GLN A 196 5.86 -2.91 -14.95
N ALA A 197 4.70 -2.27 -15.14
CA ALA A 197 3.90 -2.42 -16.36
C ALA A 197 4.65 -1.92 -17.61
N VAL A 198 5.28 -0.74 -17.54
CA VAL A 198 6.11 -0.20 -18.64
C VAL A 198 7.28 -1.12 -18.94
N TYR A 199 7.98 -1.60 -17.90
CA TYR A 199 9.10 -2.51 -18.10
C TYR A 199 8.64 -3.82 -18.76
N SER A 200 7.50 -4.38 -18.38
CA SER A 200 7.02 -5.61 -19.00
C SER A 200 6.64 -5.47 -20.46
N GLU A 201 6.04 -4.35 -20.83
CA GLU A 201 5.48 -4.17 -22.18
C GLU A 201 6.52 -3.61 -23.15
N ALA A 202 7.48 -2.82 -22.66
CA ALA A 202 8.43 -2.07 -23.47
C ALA A 202 9.90 -2.41 -23.18
N ARG A 203 10.18 -3.58 -22.59
CA ARG A 203 11.57 -4.05 -22.44
C ARG A 203 12.22 -4.23 -23.80
N GLY A 204 13.32 -3.52 -24.03
CA GLY A 204 14.06 -3.56 -25.30
C GLY A 204 13.50 -2.64 -26.38
N GLU A 205 12.41 -1.91 -26.09
CA GLU A 205 11.90 -0.85 -26.96
C GLU A 205 12.71 0.44 -26.79
N PRO A 206 12.72 1.34 -27.80
CA PRO A 206 13.30 2.67 -27.66
C PRO A 206 12.71 3.42 -26.45
N TYR A 207 13.47 4.36 -25.89
CA TYR A 207 13.04 5.12 -24.71
C TYR A 207 11.70 5.82 -24.93
N GLU A 208 11.50 6.40 -26.12
CA GLU A 208 10.22 7.00 -26.53
C GLU A 208 9.05 6.01 -26.47
N GLY A 209 9.27 4.74 -26.84
CA GLY A 209 8.26 3.69 -26.74
C GLY A 209 7.90 3.36 -25.29
N GLN A 210 8.88 3.37 -24.37
CA GLN A 210 8.62 3.19 -22.93
C GLN A 210 7.79 4.35 -22.36
N VAL A 211 8.10 5.59 -22.76
CA VAL A 211 7.31 6.78 -22.36
C VAL A 211 5.90 6.69 -22.94
N ALA A 212 5.74 6.24 -24.19
CA ALA A 212 4.44 6.08 -24.84
C ALA A 212 3.55 5.05 -24.14
N ILE A 213 4.08 3.91 -23.68
CA ILE A 213 3.30 2.96 -22.85
C ILE A 213 2.88 3.58 -21.52
N ALA A 214 3.78 4.32 -20.87
CA ALA A 214 3.45 5.02 -19.63
C ALA A 214 2.31 6.04 -19.86
N ALA A 215 2.38 6.80 -20.96
CA ALA A 215 1.36 7.78 -21.33
C ALA A 215 0.01 7.11 -21.61
N VAL A 216 -0.03 5.97 -22.31
CA VAL A 216 -1.29 5.20 -22.51
C VAL A 216 -1.95 4.85 -21.16
N ILE A 217 -1.18 4.41 -20.17
CA ILE A 217 -1.72 4.12 -18.83
C ILE A 217 -2.34 5.37 -18.21
N LEU A 218 -1.67 6.53 -18.33
CA LEU A 218 -2.18 7.80 -17.81
C LEU A 218 -3.42 8.30 -18.58
N ASN A 219 -3.46 8.11 -19.90
CA ASN A 219 -4.60 8.45 -20.75
C ASN A 219 -5.83 7.64 -20.36
N ARG A 220 -5.66 6.35 -20.04
CA ARG A 220 -6.74 5.48 -19.52
C ARG A 220 -7.32 6.01 -18.21
N LEU A 221 -6.52 6.56 -17.30
CA LEU A 221 -7.05 7.14 -16.05
C LEU A 221 -8.01 8.31 -16.28
N ASN A 222 -7.78 9.06 -17.36
CA ASN A 222 -8.57 10.23 -17.74
C ASN A 222 -9.74 9.86 -18.67
N ASN A 223 -9.88 8.58 -19.03
CA ASN A 223 -10.90 8.10 -19.96
C ASN A 223 -12.00 7.34 -19.19
N PRO A 224 -13.28 7.72 -19.32
CA PRO A 224 -14.38 7.13 -18.55
C PRO A 224 -14.67 5.66 -18.88
N THR A 225 -14.12 5.13 -19.98
CA THR A 225 -14.25 3.72 -20.35
C THR A 225 -13.34 2.81 -19.53
N PHE A 226 -12.32 3.36 -18.88
CA PHE A 226 -11.33 2.60 -18.10
C PHE A 226 -11.43 2.90 -16.61
N PRO A 227 -10.85 2.04 -15.75
CA PRO A 227 -10.72 2.36 -14.34
C PRO A 227 -9.93 3.65 -14.09
N ASN A 228 -10.34 4.42 -13.09
CA ASN A 228 -9.72 5.70 -12.74
C ASN A 228 -8.61 5.59 -11.68
N THR A 229 -7.95 4.43 -11.59
CA THR A 229 -6.82 4.20 -10.69
C THR A 229 -5.73 3.42 -11.42
N ILE A 230 -4.47 3.65 -11.06
CA ILE A 230 -3.32 2.94 -11.65
C ILE A 230 -3.48 1.43 -11.57
N ALA A 231 -3.75 0.92 -10.38
CA ALA A 231 -3.97 -0.49 -10.17
C ALA A 231 -5.15 -1.01 -11.00
N GLY A 232 -6.25 -0.24 -11.07
CA GLY A 232 -7.38 -0.58 -11.91
C GLY A 232 -7.00 -0.77 -13.37
N VAL A 233 -6.29 0.19 -13.96
CA VAL A 233 -5.84 0.12 -15.37
C VAL A 233 -4.87 -1.03 -15.61
N ILE A 234 -3.91 -1.24 -14.70
CA ILE A 234 -2.87 -2.27 -14.86
C ILE A 234 -3.42 -3.68 -14.68
N PHE A 235 -4.37 -3.87 -13.77
CA PHE A 235 -4.94 -5.18 -13.45
C PHE A 235 -6.26 -5.46 -14.17
N GLU A 236 -6.64 -4.64 -15.15
CA GLU A 236 -7.72 -5.03 -16.06
C GLU A 236 -7.38 -6.33 -16.79
N PRO A 237 -8.32 -7.27 -16.94
CA PRO A 237 -8.07 -8.54 -17.61
C PRO A 237 -7.45 -8.32 -19.00
N LEU A 238 -6.29 -8.95 -19.24
CA LEU A 238 -5.54 -8.91 -20.50
C LEU A 238 -4.96 -7.53 -20.87
N ALA A 239 -4.97 -6.54 -19.97
CA ALA A 239 -4.43 -5.22 -20.27
C ALA A 239 -2.89 -5.19 -20.31
N PHE A 240 -2.22 -6.05 -19.54
CA PHE A 240 -0.77 -6.17 -19.44
C PHE A 240 -0.36 -7.64 -19.35
N THR A 241 0.52 -8.08 -20.25
CA THR A 241 0.90 -9.50 -20.42
C THR A 241 1.62 -10.05 -19.18
N ALA A 242 2.55 -9.29 -18.61
CA ALA A 242 3.33 -9.75 -17.45
C ALA A 242 2.53 -9.92 -16.16
N VAL A 243 1.37 -9.28 -16.04
CA VAL A 243 0.45 -9.49 -14.91
C VAL A 243 -0.06 -10.93 -14.89
N ALA A 244 -0.40 -11.47 -16.07
CA ALA A 244 -0.88 -12.84 -16.22
C ALA A 244 0.23 -13.89 -16.03
N ASP A 245 1.45 -13.58 -16.47
CA ASP A 245 2.58 -14.52 -16.47
C ASP A 245 3.33 -14.60 -15.13
N GLY A 246 2.90 -13.87 -14.10
CA GLY A 246 3.50 -13.87 -12.76
C GLY A 246 4.90 -13.24 -12.68
N GLN A 247 5.44 -12.76 -13.81
CA GLN A 247 6.74 -12.08 -13.91
C GLN A 247 6.66 -10.58 -13.53
N PHE A 248 5.46 -10.07 -13.29
CA PHE A 248 5.20 -8.65 -12.96
C PHE A 248 5.99 -8.14 -11.74
N TYR A 249 6.38 -9.02 -10.81
CA TYR A 249 7.06 -8.64 -9.58
C TYR A 249 8.59 -8.47 -9.71
N MET A 250 9.15 -8.50 -10.93
CA MET A 250 10.55 -8.10 -11.11
C MET A 250 10.74 -6.61 -10.77
N ALA A 251 11.91 -6.26 -10.23
CA ALA A 251 12.25 -4.87 -9.98
C ALA A 251 12.32 -4.12 -11.32
N PRO A 252 11.58 -3.01 -11.50
CA PRO A 252 11.65 -2.24 -12.72
C PRO A 252 13.05 -1.64 -12.88
N ASN A 253 13.57 -1.62 -14.11
CA ASN A 253 14.85 -0.97 -14.37
C ASN A 253 14.73 0.56 -14.25
N GLU A 254 15.87 1.24 -14.08
CA GLU A 254 15.89 2.70 -13.92
C GLU A 254 15.27 3.42 -15.13
N THR A 255 15.42 2.87 -16.33
CA THR A 255 14.88 3.42 -17.58
C THR A 255 13.36 3.47 -17.58
N ALA A 256 12.68 2.38 -17.20
CA ALA A 256 11.21 2.34 -17.15
C ALA A 256 10.68 3.32 -16.10
N LYS A 257 11.33 3.40 -14.94
CA LYS A 257 10.97 4.36 -13.90
C LYS A 257 11.14 5.81 -14.36
N LYS A 258 12.21 6.10 -15.11
CA LYS A 258 12.44 7.43 -15.71
C LYS A 258 11.36 7.76 -16.74
N ALA A 259 11.01 6.80 -17.61
CA ALA A 259 9.95 6.97 -18.62
C ALA A 259 8.59 7.28 -17.99
N VAL A 260 8.28 6.64 -16.86
CA VAL A 260 7.07 6.93 -16.07
C VAL A 260 7.06 8.38 -15.58
N PHE A 261 8.18 8.87 -15.02
CA PHE A 261 8.25 10.26 -14.59
C PHE A 261 8.11 11.25 -15.74
N ASP A 262 8.71 10.97 -16.89
CA ASP A 262 8.59 11.82 -18.07
C ASP A 262 7.14 11.89 -18.58
N ALA A 263 6.42 10.77 -18.59
CA ALA A 263 5.00 10.77 -18.92
C ALA A 263 4.14 11.53 -17.89
N ILE A 264 4.42 11.36 -16.59
CA ILE A 264 3.76 12.10 -15.51
C ILE A 264 4.01 13.61 -15.63
N ASN A 265 5.19 14.00 -16.11
CA ASN A 265 5.54 15.40 -16.37
C ASN A 265 4.92 15.96 -17.67
N GLY A 266 4.10 15.16 -18.37
CA GLY A 266 3.29 15.59 -19.50
C GLY A 266 3.85 15.20 -20.87
N TRP A 267 4.92 14.41 -20.94
CA TRP A 267 5.39 13.91 -22.23
C TRP A 267 4.55 12.72 -22.69
N ASP A 268 3.71 12.93 -23.70
CA ASP A 268 2.94 11.86 -24.36
C ASP A 268 3.33 11.71 -25.85
N PRO A 269 4.32 10.84 -26.16
CA PRO A 269 4.65 10.51 -27.55
C PRO A 269 3.54 9.77 -28.31
N SER A 270 2.62 9.12 -27.58
CA SER A 270 1.53 8.31 -28.15
C SER A 270 0.39 9.14 -28.73
N GLU A 271 0.36 10.45 -28.44
CA GLU A 271 -0.68 11.39 -28.87
C GLU A 271 -2.08 11.01 -28.37
N SER A 272 -2.24 10.89 -27.05
CA SER A 272 -3.50 10.55 -26.37
C SER A 272 -4.03 9.13 -26.64
N ALA A 273 -3.18 8.23 -27.13
CA ALA A 273 -3.57 6.85 -27.37
C ALA A 273 -4.05 6.17 -26.07
N VAL A 274 -5.03 5.28 -26.20
CA VAL A 274 -5.54 4.43 -25.11
C VAL A 274 -5.37 2.94 -25.39
N TYR A 275 -4.99 2.58 -26.61
CA TYR A 275 -4.60 1.23 -26.99
C TYR A 275 -3.24 1.20 -27.69
N TYR A 276 -2.61 0.04 -27.68
CA TYR A 276 -1.45 -0.24 -28.50
C TYR A 276 -1.39 -1.74 -28.83
N PHE A 277 -0.67 -2.11 -29.89
CA PHE A 277 -0.41 -3.50 -30.22
C PHE A 277 0.87 -3.67 -31.04
N ASN A 278 1.45 -4.87 -30.98
CA ASN A 278 2.53 -5.26 -31.87
C ASN A 278 1.92 -5.91 -33.14
N PRO A 279 2.07 -5.31 -34.33
CA PRO A 279 1.49 -5.84 -35.56
C PRO A 279 2.06 -7.21 -35.97
N ASP A 280 3.25 -7.56 -35.48
CA ASP A 280 3.90 -8.84 -35.79
C ASP A 280 3.30 -10.00 -34.98
N THR A 281 2.62 -9.72 -33.86
CA THR A 281 2.09 -10.74 -32.95
C THR A 281 0.60 -10.61 -32.66
N ALA A 282 -0.03 -9.49 -33.02
CA ALA A 282 -1.44 -9.24 -32.72
C ALA A 282 -2.38 -10.07 -33.60
N THR A 283 -3.17 -10.92 -32.95
CA THR A 283 -4.14 -11.81 -33.62
C THR A 283 -5.59 -11.32 -33.55
N SER A 284 -5.89 -10.33 -32.69
CA SER A 284 -7.26 -9.84 -32.48
C SER A 284 -7.74 -8.96 -33.64
N PRO A 285 -8.79 -9.32 -34.39
CA PRO A 285 -9.32 -8.47 -35.47
C PRO A 285 -9.82 -7.11 -34.96
N TRP A 286 -10.27 -7.06 -33.70
CA TRP A 286 -10.79 -5.85 -33.07
C TRP A 286 -9.73 -4.75 -32.96
N ILE A 287 -8.48 -5.10 -32.62
CA ILE A 287 -7.43 -4.09 -32.45
C ILE A 287 -7.00 -3.47 -33.78
N TRP A 288 -7.04 -4.24 -34.86
CA TRP A 288 -6.75 -3.79 -36.22
C TRP A 288 -7.79 -2.80 -36.76
N GLY A 289 -9.02 -2.81 -36.23
CA GLY A 289 -10.09 -1.88 -36.57
C GLY A 289 -10.04 -0.54 -35.81
N ARG A 290 -9.13 -0.37 -34.84
CA ARG A 290 -8.98 0.90 -34.11
C ARG A 290 -8.29 1.94 -35.00
N PRO A 291 -8.66 3.24 -34.91
CA PRO A 291 -7.92 4.31 -35.58
C PRO A 291 -6.46 4.32 -35.13
N GLN A 292 -5.56 4.08 -36.08
CA GLN A 292 -4.11 4.01 -35.82
C GLN A 292 -3.53 5.42 -35.87
N ILE A 293 -2.83 5.81 -34.81
CA ILE A 293 -2.23 7.13 -34.68
C ILE A 293 -0.82 7.11 -35.26
N LYS A 294 0.04 6.24 -34.72
CA LYS A 294 1.45 6.11 -35.14
C LYS A 294 2.08 4.81 -34.66
N ARG A 295 3.29 4.53 -35.14
CA ARG A 295 4.14 3.41 -34.68
C ARG A 295 5.39 3.96 -33.98
N ILE A 296 5.70 3.45 -32.78
CA ILE A 296 6.95 3.71 -32.06
C ILE A 296 7.54 2.35 -31.68
N GLY A 297 8.74 2.06 -32.19
CA GLY A 297 9.35 0.74 -32.06
C GLY A 297 8.46 -0.35 -32.66
N LYS A 298 8.15 -1.37 -31.86
CA LYS A 298 7.29 -2.48 -32.26
C LYS A 298 5.80 -2.21 -32.06
N HIS A 299 5.41 -1.11 -31.40
CA HIS A 299 4.02 -0.85 -31.08
C HIS A 299 3.37 0.17 -32.02
N ILE A 300 2.18 -0.17 -32.52
CA ILE A 300 1.23 0.77 -33.10
C ILE A 300 0.31 1.25 -31.99
N PHE A 301 0.13 2.56 -31.87
CA PHE A 301 -0.71 3.24 -30.87
C PHE A 301 -2.03 3.69 -31.50
N CYS A 302 -3.13 3.56 -30.77
CA CYS A 302 -4.48 3.76 -31.27
C CYS A 302 -5.40 4.47 -30.27
N GLU A 303 -6.44 5.10 -30.80
CA GLU A 303 -7.62 5.62 -30.07
C GLU A 303 -8.59 4.53 -29.65
#